data_AF-A0A9P0GBQ6-F1
#
_entry.id   AF-A0A9P0GBQ6-F1
#
_cell.length_a   1.000
_cell.length_b   1.000
_cell.length_c   1.000
_cell.angle_alpha   90.00
_cell.angle_beta   90.00
_cell.angle_gamma   90.00
#
_symmetry.space_group_name_H-M   'P 1'
#
loop_
_entity.id
_entity.type
_entity.pdbx_description
1 polymer ?
#
loop_
_entity_poly.entity_id
_entity_poly.type
_entity_poly.pdbx_seq_one_letter_code
_entity_poly.pdbx_strand_id
1 'polypeptide(L)'
;MNLSLYQQIHSKPQLKQTKVVAKKIVENWDKASIPTVLQCTIIKRITSYRLKIRNLLKPYKQRNKVISYQKQLQDFRIKSKVLFDVAACKCSDFKTCVCDKVFKVPQAERSFILDQRTVRKMLISSLDVKTTKINQKRVERNKLLNTRSELDENEKSGLQVKEDTQRVERSQQESSTSQQVSTVPQGCLQIQRNSLQIPVLARTLDRYGISDRASAAVASVVLQGYWYY
;
A
#
# COMPACT_ATOMS: atom_id res chain seq x y z
N MET A 1 -12.28 9.04 -25.42
CA MET A 1 -10.99 9.12 -24.71
C MET A 1 -11.10 10.30 -23.74
N ASN A 2 -11.20 10.04 -22.43
CA ASN A 2 -11.52 11.08 -21.43
C ASN A 2 -10.47 12.21 -21.42
N LEU A 3 -10.91 13.46 -21.59
CA LEU A 3 -10.07 14.67 -21.53
C LEU A 3 -9.28 14.78 -20.21
N SER A 4 -9.83 14.25 -19.12
CA SER A 4 -9.18 14.11 -17.81
C SER A 4 -7.86 13.32 -17.85
N LEU A 5 -7.79 12.27 -18.67
CA LEU A 5 -6.61 11.40 -18.79
C LEU A 5 -5.50 12.09 -19.61
N TYR A 6 -5.89 12.92 -20.58
CA TYR A 6 -4.98 13.74 -21.37
C TYR A 6 -4.31 14.81 -20.49
N GLN A 7 -5.08 15.52 -19.68
CA GLN A 7 -4.55 16.56 -18.77
C GLN A 7 -3.61 15.99 -17.70
N GLN A 8 -3.89 14.82 -17.13
CA GLN A 8 -3.01 14.16 -16.16
C GLN A 8 -1.63 13.78 -16.75
N ILE A 9 -1.59 13.34 -18.01
CA ILE A 9 -0.35 12.92 -18.69
C ILE A 9 0.54 14.12 -19.03
N HIS A 10 -0.04 15.31 -19.26
CA HIS A 10 0.68 16.52 -19.65
C HIS A 10 1.28 17.32 -18.47
N SER A 11 0.98 16.97 -17.21
CA SER A 11 1.63 17.57 -16.04
C SER A 11 3.15 17.33 -16.02
N LYS A 12 3.95 18.32 -15.58
CA LYS A 12 5.43 18.23 -15.46
C LYS A 12 5.84 16.97 -14.67
N PRO A 13 6.99 16.33 -14.99
CA PRO A 13 7.46 15.17 -14.25
C PRO A 13 7.80 15.58 -12.82
N GLN A 14 6.92 15.29 -11.86
CA GLN A 14 7.32 15.32 -10.47
C GLN A 14 8.17 14.07 -10.23
N LEU A 15 9.48 14.21 -10.29
CA LEU A 15 10.46 13.19 -9.87
C LEU A 15 10.06 12.56 -8.52
N LYS A 16 9.45 13.36 -7.65
CA LYS A 16 8.83 12.94 -6.38
C LYS A 16 7.82 11.80 -6.56
N GLN A 17 6.89 11.90 -7.52
CA GLN A 17 5.90 10.86 -7.80
C GLN A 17 6.55 9.57 -8.30
N THR A 18 7.53 9.67 -9.21
CA THR A 18 8.24 8.47 -9.71
C THR A 18 9.00 7.75 -8.60
N LYS A 19 9.62 8.49 -7.67
CA LYS A 19 10.28 7.91 -6.49
C LYS A 19 9.30 7.16 -5.60
N VAL A 20 8.13 7.74 -5.32
CA VAL A 20 7.06 7.11 -4.52
C VAL A 20 6.58 5.82 -5.18
N VAL A 21 6.31 5.85 -6.49
CA VAL A 21 5.88 4.67 -7.24
C VAL A 21 6.95 3.58 -7.22
N ALA A 22 8.22 3.94 -7.48
CA ALA A 22 9.32 2.98 -7.46
C ALA A 22 9.49 2.33 -6.07
N LYS A 23 9.34 3.10 -4.99
CA LYS A 23 9.39 2.58 -3.62
C LYS A 23 8.29 1.55 -3.38
N LYS A 24 7.04 1.88 -3.71
CA LYS A 24 5.89 0.97 -3.56
C LYS A 24 6.04 -0.30 -4.39
N ILE A 25 6.63 -0.20 -5.58
CA ILE A 25 6.92 -1.37 -6.42
C ILE A 25 7.90 -2.28 -5.68
N VAL A 26 9.02 -1.77 -5.18
CA VAL A 26 10.00 -2.57 -4.43
C VAL A 26 9.34 -3.22 -3.22
N GLU A 27 8.62 -2.45 -2.39
CA GLU A 27 7.90 -2.97 -1.22
C GLU A 27 6.91 -4.10 -1.55
N ASN A 28 6.24 -4.05 -2.70
CA ASN A 28 5.31 -5.10 -3.11
C ASN A 28 6.02 -6.39 -3.54
N TRP A 29 7.17 -6.26 -4.20
CA TRP A 29 7.97 -7.42 -4.61
C TRP A 29 8.74 -8.04 -3.43
N ASP A 30 9.19 -7.22 -2.48
CA ASP A 30 9.80 -7.68 -1.23
C ASP A 30 8.80 -8.47 -0.38
N LYS A 31 7.53 -8.04 -0.33
CA LYS A 31 6.45 -8.83 0.32
C LYS A 31 6.25 -10.19 -0.33
N ALA A 32 6.46 -10.29 -1.63
CA ALA A 32 6.43 -11.57 -2.36
C ALA A 32 7.74 -12.36 -2.20
N SER A 33 8.72 -11.89 -1.44
CA SER A 33 10.04 -12.50 -1.28
C SER A 33 10.81 -12.66 -2.61
N ILE A 34 10.54 -11.81 -3.61
CA ILE A 34 11.16 -11.90 -4.93
C ILE A 34 12.27 -10.86 -5.05
N PRO A 35 13.53 -11.26 -5.28
CA PRO A 35 14.63 -10.31 -5.42
C PRO A 35 14.37 -9.31 -6.55
N THR A 36 14.57 -8.02 -6.27
CA THR A 36 14.34 -6.92 -7.22
C THR A 36 15.63 -6.29 -7.71
N VAL A 37 15.56 -5.62 -8.87
CA VAL A 37 16.63 -4.71 -9.31
C VAL A 37 16.65 -3.44 -8.44
N LEU A 38 17.79 -2.75 -8.43
CA LEU A 38 17.94 -1.50 -7.67
C LEU A 38 16.84 -0.48 -7.98
N GLN A 39 16.35 0.19 -6.93
CA GLN A 39 15.27 1.19 -7.03
C GLN A 39 15.61 2.32 -8.01
N CYS A 40 16.87 2.74 -8.09
CA CYS A 40 17.33 3.76 -9.04
C CYS A 40 17.11 3.34 -10.50
N THR A 41 17.28 2.06 -10.83
CA THR A 41 17.03 1.50 -12.16
C THR A 41 15.54 1.51 -12.49
N ILE A 42 14.69 1.22 -11.49
CA ILE A 42 13.23 1.29 -11.64
C ILE A 42 12.79 2.72 -11.94
N ILE A 43 13.32 3.71 -11.20
CA ILE A 43 13.05 5.13 -11.44
C ILE A 43 13.43 5.51 -12.87
N LYS A 44 14.66 5.20 -13.31
CA LYS A 44 15.12 5.46 -14.68
C LYS A 44 14.19 4.85 -15.73
N ARG A 45 13.76 3.60 -15.52
CA ARG A 45 12.85 2.90 -16.43
C ARG A 45 11.48 3.59 -16.52
N ILE A 46 10.87 3.92 -15.38
CA ILE A 46 9.56 4.62 -15.35
C ILE A 46 9.67 6.00 -16.01
N THR A 47 10.72 6.77 -15.68
CA THR A 47 10.94 8.10 -16.27
C THR A 47 11.12 8.00 -17.79
N SER A 48 11.92 7.04 -18.28
CA SER A 48 12.11 6.80 -19.71
C SER A 48 10.80 6.46 -20.42
N TYR A 49 9.99 5.55 -19.84
CA TYR A 49 8.69 5.19 -20.40
C TYR A 49 7.70 6.35 -20.43
N ARG A 50 7.70 7.18 -19.39
CA ARG A 50 6.86 8.38 -19.33
C ARG A 50 7.24 9.41 -20.41
N LEU A 51 8.54 9.56 -20.68
CA LEU A 51 9.00 10.42 -21.78
C LEU A 51 8.58 9.84 -23.14
N LYS A 52 8.70 8.52 -23.32
CA LYS A 52 8.28 7.83 -24.55
C LYS A 52 6.78 8.01 -24.82
N ILE A 53 5.91 7.79 -23.84
CA ILE A 53 4.45 7.98 -24.04
C ILE A 53 4.11 9.43 -24.35
N ARG A 54 4.74 10.39 -23.66
CA ARG A 54 4.54 11.82 -23.95
C ARG A 54 4.94 12.15 -25.39
N ASN A 55 6.11 11.68 -25.83
CA ASN A 55 6.60 11.93 -27.19
C ASN A 55 5.73 11.24 -28.24
N LEU A 56 5.20 10.05 -27.95
CA LEU A 56 4.25 9.36 -28.82
C LEU A 56 2.92 10.11 -28.90
N LEU A 57 2.38 10.61 -27.79
CA LEU A 57 1.07 11.28 -27.78
C LEU A 57 1.08 12.66 -28.43
N LYS A 58 2.21 13.38 -28.42
CA LYS A 58 2.34 14.71 -29.03
C LYS A 58 1.82 14.78 -30.48
N PRO A 59 2.30 13.96 -31.44
CA PRO A 59 1.83 13.98 -32.82
C PRO A 59 0.57 13.14 -33.07
N TYR A 60 -0.07 12.56 -32.04
CA TYR A 60 -1.13 11.54 -32.23
C TYR A 60 -2.27 12.00 -33.12
N LYS A 61 -2.78 13.23 -32.92
CA LYS A 61 -3.89 13.77 -33.73
C LYS A 61 -3.57 13.86 -35.22
N GLN A 62 -2.30 14.06 -35.57
CA GLN A 62 -1.84 14.28 -36.95
C GLN A 62 -1.36 12.98 -37.60
N ARG A 63 -0.78 12.05 -36.83
CA ARG A 63 -0.08 10.86 -37.36
C ARG A 63 -0.78 9.53 -37.05
N ASN A 64 -1.93 9.51 -36.38
CA ASN A 64 -2.63 8.26 -35.99
C ASN A 64 -2.95 7.29 -37.14
N LYS A 65 -3.13 7.78 -38.36
CA LYS A 65 -3.39 6.96 -39.56
C LYS A 65 -2.13 6.45 -40.26
N VAL A 66 -0.95 6.97 -39.89
CA VAL A 66 0.31 6.58 -40.52
C VAL A 66 0.73 5.19 -40.01
N ILE A 67 0.97 4.25 -40.94
CA ILE A 67 1.28 2.84 -40.62
C ILE A 67 2.52 2.72 -39.71
N SER A 68 3.59 3.46 -40.00
CA SER A 68 4.81 3.45 -39.19
C SER A 68 4.56 3.93 -37.75
N TYR A 69 3.69 4.93 -37.58
CA TYR A 69 3.31 5.44 -36.27
C TYR A 69 2.40 4.45 -35.52
N GLN A 70 1.49 3.76 -36.21
CA GLN A 70 0.69 2.69 -35.62
C GLN A 70 1.57 1.53 -35.13
N LYS A 71 2.59 1.14 -35.91
CA LYS A 71 3.58 0.14 -35.48
C LYS A 71 4.29 0.58 -34.20
N GLN A 72 4.72 1.83 -34.12
CA GLN A 72 5.34 2.38 -32.89
C GLN A 72 4.38 2.34 -31.68
N LEU A 73 3.10 2.64 -31.88
CA LEU A 73 2.09 2.54 -30.83
C LEU A 73 1.89 1.10 -30.35
N GLN A 74 1.87 0.13 -31.27
CA GLN A 74 1.76 -1.29 -30.93
C GLN A 74 3.00 -1.79 -30.19
N ASP A 75 4.19 -1.44 -30.67
CA ASP A 75 5.46 -1.77 -30.00
C ASP A 75 5.50 -1.19 -28.59
N PHE A 76 5.04 0.05 -28.41
CA PHE A 76 4.93 0.68 -27.10
C PHE A 76 3.96 -0.09 -26.19
N ARG A 77 2.78 -0.48 -26.69
CA ARG A 77 1.79 -1.25 -25.95
C ARG A 77 2.35 -2.61 -25.51
N ILE A 78 3.00 -3.34 -26.41
CA ILE A 78 3.60 -4.65 -26.09
C ILE A 78 4.66 -4.49 -25.01
N LYS A 79 5.58 -3.55 -25.20
CA LYS A 79 6.68 -3.28 -24.24
C LYS A 79 6.17 -2.76 -22.89
N SER A 80 5.02 -2.08 -22.85
CA SER A 80 4.43 -1.60 -21.59
C SER A 80 4.00 -2.73 -20.64
N LYS A 81 3.65 -3.92 -21.16
CA LYS A 81 3.22 -5.07 -20.35
C LYS A 81 4.29 -5.57 -19.38
N VAL A 82 5.56 -5.43 -19.74
CA VAL A 82 6.71 -5.88 -18.95
C VAL A 82 7.37 -4.76 -18.14
N LEU A 83 6.80 -3.54 -18.16
CA LEU A 83 7.38 -2.36 -17.52
C LEU A 83 7.67 -2.58 -16.03
N PHE A 84 6.72 -3.23 -15.34
CA PHE A 84 6.76 -3.47 -13.90
C PHE A 84 7.33 -4.83 -13.51
N ASP A 85 7.83 -5.62 -14.46
CA ASP A 85 8.67 -6.77 -14.12
C ASP A 85 10.04 -6.25 -13.64
N VAL A 86 10.16 -6.11 -12.33
CA VAL A 86 11.37 -5.62 -11.64
C VAL A 86 12.16 -6.71 -10.94
N ALA A 87 11.81 -7.99 -11.16
CA ALA A 87 12.60 -9.12 -10.68
C ALA A 87 14.07 -8.97 -11.13
N ALA A 88 15.03 -9.28 -10.25
CA ALA A 88 16.43 -9.33 -10.61
C ALA A 88 16.70 -10.46 -11.62
N CYS A 89 16.15 -11.65 -11.37
CA CYS A 89 16.22 -12.76 -12.31
C CYS A 89 15.19 -12.64 -13.45
N LYS A 90 15.66 -12.70 -14.69
CA LYS A 90 14.85 -12.65 -15.93
C LYS A 90 14.73 -13.98 -16.67
N CYS A 91 15.15 -15.08 -16.06
CA CYS A 91 15.08 -16.39 -16.71
C CYS A 91 13.63 -16.78 -17.03
N SER A 92 13.44 -17.36 -18.22
CA SER A 92 12.19 -17.98 -18.66
C SER A 92 12.04 -19.39 -18.07
N ASP A 93 13.13 -20.15 -18.01
CA ASP A 93 13.20 -21.42 -17.32
C ASP A 93 14.01 -21.29 -16.03
N PHE A 94 13.38 -21.64 -14.91
CA PHE A 94 13.99 -21.58 -13.59
C PHE A 94 14.77 -22.84 -13.22
N LYS A 95 14.62 -23.94 -13.98
CA LYS A 95 15.40 -25.18 -13.77
C LYS A 95 16.85 -25.00 -14.22
N THR A 96 17.04 -24.32 -15.35
CA THR A 96 18.34 -24.01 -15.97
C THR A 96 18.90 -22.64 -15.57
N CYS A 97 18.30 -21.98 -14.57
CA CYS A 97 18.69 -20.63 -14.16
C CYS A 97 20.06 -20.58 -13.48
N VAL A 98 20.96 -19.78 -14.06
CA VAL A 98 22.36 -19.58 -13.60
C VAL A 98 22.55 -18.26 -12.82
N CYS A 99 21.48 -17.52 -12.50
CA CYS A 99 21.61 -16.30 -11.69
C CYS A 99 22.22 -16.60 -10.30
N ASP A 100 22.85 -15.61 -9.68
CA ASP A 100 23.33 -15.78 -8.30
C ASP A 100 22.19 -16.11 -7.35
N LYS A 101 22.49 -16.88 -6.30
CA LYS A 101 21.50 -17.33 -5.31
C LYS A 101 20.68 -16.18 -4.72
N VAL A 102 21.29 -15.02 -4.51
CA VAL A 102 20.67 -13.81 -3.97
C VAL A 102 19.62 -13.21 -4.92
N PHE A 103 19.78 -13.41 -6.23
CA PHE A 103 18.89 -12.86 -7.25
C PHE A 103 17.90 -13.88 -7.81
N LYS A 104 18.06 -15.18 -7.51
CA LYS A 104 17.14 -16.23 -7.96
C LYS A 104 15.75 -16.04 -7.36
N VAL A 105 14.73 -16.30 -8.18
CA VAL A 105 13.35 -16.36 -7.70
C VAL A 105 13.16 -17.61 -6.82
N PRO A 106 12.64 -17.46 -5.58
CA PRO A 106 12.35 -18.60 -4.72
C PRO A 106 11.40 -19.60 -5.38
N GLN A 107 11.56 -20.89 -5.08
CA GLN A 107 10.81 -21.95 -5.75
C GLN A 107 9.28 -21.79 -5.63
N ALA A 108 8.81 -21.34 -4.47
CA ALA A 108 7.39 -21.08 -4.21
C ALA A 108 6.78 -20.01 -5.15
N GLU A 109 7.57 -19.04 -5.59
CA GLU A 109 7.11 -17.86 -6.34
C GLU A 109 7.33 -18.00 -7.86
N ARG A 110 7.97 -19.09 -8.30
CA ARG A 110 8.29 -19.31 -9.73
C ARG A 110 7.03 -19.42 -10.59
N SER A 111 6.02 -20.16 -10.14
CA SER A 111 4.74 -20.31 -10.84
C SER A 111 4.06 -18.95 -11.02
N PHE A 112 4.02 -18.14 -9.96
CA PHE A 112 3.49 -16.78 -10.00
C PHE A 112 4.23 -15.90 -11.01
N ILE A 113 5.57 -15.88 -11.00
CA ILE A 113 6.33 -15.06 -11.95
C ILE A 113 6.14 -15.53 -13.40
N LEU A 114 6.10 -16.83 -13.66
CA LEU A 114 5.81 -17.35 -15.00
C LEU A 114 4.42 -16.92 -15.47
N ASP A 115 3.42 -16.99 -14.60
CA ASP A 115 2.08 -16.53 -14.90
C ASP A 115 2.05 -15.03 -15.22
N GLN A 116 2.70 -14.19 -14.39
CA GLN A 116 2.79 -12.74 -14.61
C GLN A 116 3.51 -12.37 -15.92
N ARG A 117 4.51 -13.17 -16.34
CA ARG A 117 5.27 -12.93 -17.58
C ARG A 117 4.56 -13.42 -18.84
N THR A 118 3.62 -14.35 -18.72
CA THR A 118 2.97 -15.01 -19.86
C THR A 118 1.55 -14.47 -20.09
N VAL A 119 0.53 -15.26 -19.81
CA VAL A 119 -0.87 -14.97 -20.16
C VAL A 119 -1.64 -14.41 -18.95
N ARG A 120 -1.04 -14.40 -17.75
CA ARG A 120 -1.67 -13.96 -16.50
C ARG A 120 -3.02 -14.67 -16.25
N LYS A 121 -2.96 -16.00 -16.19
CA LYS A 121 -4.11 -16.87 -15.94
C LYS A 121 -4.46 -16.92 -14.45
N MET A 122 -3.51 -16.65 -13.54
CA MET A 122 -3.78 -16.60 -12.12
C MET A 122 -4.50 -15.29 -11.77
N LEU A 123 -5.80 -15.39 -11.53
CA LEU A 123 -6.63 -14.30 -11.04
C LEU A 123 -6.83 -14.48 -9.53
N ILE A 124 -6.68 -13.41 -8.76
CA ILE A 124 -7.03 -13.44 -7.32
C ILE A 124 -8.54 -13.56 -7.22
N SER A 125 -9.01 -14.71 -6.75
CA SER A 125 -10.42 -15.00 -6.55
C SER A 125 -10.84 -14.69 -5.12
N SER A 126 -12.14 -14.60 -4.86
CA SER A 126 -12.69 -14.55 -3.49
C SER A 126 -12.30 -15.77 -2.65
N LEU A 127 -11.92 -16.88 -3.29
CA LEU A 127 -11.39 -18.07 -2.63
C LEU A 127 -10.05 -17.82 -1.91
N ASP A 128 -9.22 -16.92 -2.43
CA ASP A 128 -7.89 -16.60 -1.86
C ASP A 128 -7.99 -15.78 -0.56
N VAL A 129 -9.16 -15.24 -0.24
CA VAL A 129 -9.38 -14.46 1.00
C VAL A 129 -9.11 -15.32 2.24
N LYS A 130 -9.48 -16.61 2.21
CA LYS A 130 -9.25 -17.53 3.33
C LYS A 130 -7.75 -17.79 3.53
N THR A 131 -7.05 -18.12 2.45
CA THR A 131 -5.60 -18.36 2.45
C THR A 131 -4.84 -17.10 2.87
N THR A 132 -5.27 -15.92 2.42
CA THR A 132 -4.67 -14.64 2.79
C THR A 132 -4.80 -14.37 4.30
N LYS A 133 -5.97 -14.61 4.89
CA LYS A 133 -6.18 -14.48 6.34
C LYS A 133 -5.31 -15.46 7.15
N ILE A 134 -5.14 -16.70 6.68
CA ILE A 134 -4.27 -17.69 7.33
C ILE A 134 -2.81 -17.21 7.30
N ASN A 135 -2.35 -16.74 6.15
CA ASN A 135 -0.98 -16.21 6.00
C ASN A 135 -0.75 -14.98 6.87
N GLN A 136 -1.70 -14.05 6.97
CA GLN A 136 -1.62 -12.89 7.85
C GLN A 136 -1.46 -13.30 9.32
N LYS A 137 -2.29 -14.22 9.82
CA LYS A 137 -2.17 -14.76 11.19
C LYS A 137 -0.83 -15.45 11.42
N ARG A 138 -0.28 -16.12 10.41
CA ARG A 138 1.04 -16.77 10.49
C ARG A 138 2.16 -15.73 10.61
N VAL A 139 2.09 -14.65 9.83
CA VAL A 139 3.06 -13.55 9.88
C VAL A 139 3.00 -12.83 11.24
N GLU A 140 1.81 -12.55 11.75
CA GLU A 140 1.63 -11.94 13.08
C GLU A 140 2.23 -12.80 14.19
N ARG A 141 1.97 -14.12 14.16
CA ARG A 141 2.55 -15.06 15.12
C ARG A 141 4.07 -15.09 15.07
N ASN A 142 4.65 -15.14 13.87
CA ASN A 142 6.11 -15.13 13.70
C ASN A 142 6.74 -13.81 14.19
N LYS A 143 6.07 -12.67 13.99
CA LYS A 143 6.54 -11.39 14.54
C LYS A 143 6.57 -11.42 16.06
N LEU A 144 5.49 -11.89 16.71
CA LEU A 144 5.43 -12.00 18.17
C LEU A 144 6.50 -12.93 18.74
N LEU A 145 6.78 -14.06 18.06
CA LEU A 145 7.84 -14.98 18.46
C LEU A 145 9.23 -14.34 18.33
N ASN A 146 9.50 -13.64 17.22
CA ASN A 146 10.77 -12.93 17.04
C ASN A 146 10.97 -11.84 18.11
N THR A 147 9.93 -11.06 18.42
CA THR A 147 10.01 -10.04 19.48
C THR A 147 10.26 -10.66 20.86
N ARG A 148 9.71 -11.85 21.14
CA ARG A 148 9.98 -12.58 22.39
C ARG A 148 11.43 -13.07 22.45
N SER A 149 11.95 -13.66 21.38
CA SER A 149 13.36 -14.08 21.35
C SER A 149 14.33 -12.89 21.47
N GLU A 150 13.98 -11.71 20.94
CA GLU A 150 14.79 -10.49 21.08
C GLU A 150 14.81 -9.95 22.53
N LEU A 151 13.72 -10.14 23.29
CA LEU A 151 13.67 -9.81 24.72
C LEU A 151 14.47 -10.81 25.57
N ASP A 152 14.34 -12.10 25.28
CA ASP A 152 15.05 -13.18 25.99
C ASP A 152 16.58 -13.12 25.79
N GLU A 153 17.04 -12.72 24.59
CA GLU A 153 18.47 -12.48 24.31
C GLU A 153 19.02 -11.26 25.06
N ASN A 154 18.20 -10.23 25.27
CA ASN A 154 18.58 -9.05 26.05
C ASN A 154 18.65 -9.37 27.56
N GLU A 155 17.72 -10.18 28.09
CA GLU A 155 17.73 -10.57 29.52
C GLU A 155 18.92 -11.48 29.88
N LYS A 156 19.41 -12.32 28.97
CA LYS A 156 20.61 -13.15 29.21
C LYS A 156 21.91 -12.35 29.34
N SER A 157 21.93 -11.07 28.97
CA SER A 157 23.10 -10.20 29.12
C SER A 157 23.11 -9.40 30.44
N GLY A 158 22.07 -9.49 31.27
CA GLY A 158 21.83 -8.58 32.41
C GLY A 158 21.85 -9.17 33.82
N LEU A 159 22.23 -10.43 34.04
CA LEU A 159 22.23 -11.04 35.38
C LEU A 159 23.62 -10.98 36.04
N GLN A 160 23.90 -9.88 36.75
CA GLN A 160 24.75 -9.90 37.94
C GLN A 160 23.90 -9.59 39.17
N VAL A 161 23.99 -10.53 40.11
CA VAL A 161 23.31 -10.72 41.39
C VAL A 161 23.41 -9.50 42.31
N LYS A 162 22.29 -9.14 42.97
CA LYS A 162 22.19 -8.95 44.44
C LYS A 162 20.78 -9.26 44.92
N GLU A 163 20.69 -10.28 45.77
CA GLU A 163 19.56 -10.54 46.66
C GLU A 163 19.40 -9.37 47.65
N ASP A 164 18.16 -8.99 47.96
CA ASP A 164 17.78 -8.94 49.37
C ASP A 164 16.27 -9.06 49.56
N THR A 165 15.93 -9.75 50.64
CA THR A 165 14.61 -10.26 51.01
C THR A 165 13.80 -9.19 51.73
N GLN A 166 12.50 -9.04 51.43
CA GLN A 166 11.50 -8.79 52.48
C GLN A 166 10.05 -9.10 52.06
N ARG A 167 9.43 -9.88 52.94
CA ARG A 167 8.09 -10.46 52.96
C ARG A 167 7.10 -9.48 53.60
N VAL A 168 5.96 -9.18 52.96
CA VAL A 168 4.73 -8.72 53.64
C VAL A 168 3.48 -9.23 52.91
N GLU A 169 2.67 -9.99 53.64
CA GLU A 169 1.29 -10.40 53.34
C GLU A 169 0.32 -9.22 53.49
N ARG A 170 -0.75 -9.10 52.67
CA ARG A 170 -2.13 -8.85 53.16
C ARG A 170 -3.22 -8.96 52.07
N SER A 171 -4.29 -9.62 52.50
CA SER A 171 -5.61 -9.99 51.96
C SER A 171 -6.43 -9.08 51.04
N GLN A 172 -7.12 -9.76 50.10
CA GLN A 172 -8.56 -9.75 49.77
C GLN A 172 -9.39 -8.46 49.85
N GLN A 173 -10.09 -8.15 48.75
CA GLN A 173 -11.55 -7.92 48.81
C GLN A 173 -12.22 -8.09 47.43
N GLU A 174 -13.17 -9.03 47.38
CA GLU A 174 -14.17 -9.20 46.33
C GLU A 174 -15.34 -8.22 46.53
N SER A 175 -16.02 -7.82 45.45
CA SER A 175 -17.45 -7.49 45.51
C SER A 175 -18.14 -7.67 44.14
N SER A 176 -18.94 -8.75 44.10
CA SER A 176 -20.21 -9.07 43.43
C SER A 176 -20.87 -7.99 42.52
N THR A 177 -21.26 -8.31 41.26
CA THR A 177 -22.56 -8.93 40.82
C THR A 177 -23.73 -7.93 40.91
N SER A 178 -24.51 -7.55 39.86
CA SER A 178 -25.33 -8.38 38.95
C SER A 178 -26.07 -7.55 37.86
N GLN A 179 -26.27 -8.15 36.66
CA GLN A 179 -27.48 -8.11 35.78
C GLN A 179 -27.89 -6.79 35.08
N GLN A 180 -28.47 -6.72 33.87
CA GLN A 180 -28.91 -7.69 32.85
C GLN A 180 -29.16 -6.98 31.48
N VAL A 181 -29.23 -7.82 30.45
CA VAL A 181 -29.43 -7.64 29.01
C VAL A 181 -30.71 -6.88 28.59
N SER A 182 -30.64 -6.11 27.48
CA SER A 182 -31.70 -6.09 26.45
C SER A 182 -31.21 -5.61 25.07
N THR A 183 -31.40 -6.50 24.10
CA THR A 183 -31.14 -6.41 22.65
C THR A 183 -32.26 -5.73 21.88
N VAL A 184 -31.95 -4.81 20.94
CA VAL A 184 -32.57 -4.75 19.60
C VAL A 184 -31.55 -4.17 18.59
N PRO A 185 -31.34 -4.77 17.41
CA PRO A 185 -30.42 -4.28 16.38
C PRO A 185 -31.12 -3.31 15.41
N GLN A 186 -30.73 -2.03 15.42
CA GLN A 186 -31.06 -1.12 14.32
C GLN A 186 -29.84 -0.96 13.41
N GLY A 187 -29.97 -1.51 12.21
CA GLY A 187 -29.04 -1.26 11.12
C GLY A 187 -28.98 0.24 10.83
N CYS A 188 -27.83 0.85 11.09
CA CYS A 188 -27.52 2.19 10.62
C CYS A 188 -26.55 2.04 9.45
N LEU A 189 -27.03 2.38 8.26
CA LEU A 189 -26.20 2.62 7.09
C LEU A 189 -25.04 3.54 7.50
N GLN A 190 -23.80 3.03 7.46
CA GLN A 190 -22.61 3.86 7.61
C GLN A 190 -22.51 4.77 6.39
N ILE A 191 -23.26 5.88 6.42
CA ILE A 191 -22.95 7.05 5.61
C ILE A 191 -21.54 7.46 6.07
N GLN A 192 -20.55 7.25 5.20
CA GLN A 192 -19.22 7.82 5.37
C GLN A 192 -19.39 9.33 5.44
N ARG A 193 -19.51 9.87 6.65
CA ARG A 193 -19.40 11.30 6.88
C ARG A 193 -17.92 11.61 6.69
N ASN A 194 -17.59 12.35 5.64
CA ASN A 194 -16.31 13.06 5.52
C ASN A 194 -16.27 14.12 6.64
N SER A 195 -16.05 13.69 7.88
CA SER A 195 -15.92 14.57 9.02
C SER A 195 -14.49 15.07 9.08
N LEU A 196 -14.24 16.23 8.48
CA LEU A 196 -13.07 17.02 8.82
C LEU A 196 -13.27 17.52 10.26
N GLN A 197 -12.47 17.03 11.19
CA GLN A 197 -12.49 17.56 12.55
C GLN A 197 -11.80 18.92 12.56
N ILE A 198 -12.56 19.98 12.81
CA ILE A 198 -12.06 21.34 12.99
C ILE A 198 -12.34 21.78 14.43
N PRO A 199 -11.59 21.24 15.42
CA PRO A 199 -11.89 21.39 16.84
C PRO A 199 -11.82 22.86 17.31
N VAL A 200 -11.00 23.68 16.67
CA VAL A 200 -10.87 25.12 17.00
C VAL A 200 -12.13 25.89 16.59
N LEU A 201 -12.68 25.58 15.41
CA LEU A 201 -13.92 26.20 14.93
C LEU A 201 -15.10 25.79 15.81
N ALA A 202 -15.25 24.49 16.08
CA ALA A 202 -16.33 23.97 16.94
C ALA A 202 -16.34 24.64 18.33
N ARG A 203 -15.21 24.65 19.04
CA ARG A 203 -15.10 25.28 20.37
C ARG A 203 -15.40 26.78 20.34
N THR A 204 -15.11 27.47 19.24
CA THR A 204 -15.40 28.90 19.10
C THR A 204 -16.89 29.11 18.92
N LEU A 205 -17.54 28.32 18.05
CA LEU A 205 -18.98 28.40 17.81
C LEU A 205 -19.79 28.06 19.08
N ASP A 206 -19.32 27.07 19.86
CA ASP A 206 -19.90 26.72 21.16
C ASP A 206 -19.79 27.87 22.16
N ARG A 207 -18.64 28.57 22.20
CA ARG A 207 -18.44 29.74 23.07
C ARG A 207 -19.40 30.89 22.75
N TYR A 208 -19.76 31.05 21.49
CA TYR A 208 -20.72 32.07 21.03
C TYR A 208 -22.17 31.59 21.03
N GLY A 209 -22.45 30.36 21.50
CA GLY A 209 -23.81 29.82 21.58
C GLY A 209 -24.48 29.63 20.23
N ILE A 210 -23.71 29.39 19.17
CA ILE A 210 -24.23 29.28 17.81
C ILE A 210 -24.83 27.88 17.60
N SER A 211 -26.07 27.82 17.13
CA SER A 211 -26.74 26.54 16.83
C SER A 211 -25.98 25.70 15.79
N ASP A 212 -26.02 24.39 15.92
CA ASP A 212 -25.37 23.43 14.98
C ASP A 212 -25.72 23.70 13.51
N ARG A 213 -26.97 24.11 13.23
CA ARG A 213 -27.44 24.42 11.88
C ARG A 213 -26.72 25.65 11.30
N ALA A 214 -26.55 26.70 12.09
CA ALA A 214 -25.81 27.90 11.68
C ALA A 214 -24.30 27.60 11.58
N SER A 215 -23.76 26.84 12.53
CA SER A 215 -22.38 26.36 12.54
C SER A 215 -22.02 25.59 11.27
N ALA A 216 -22.89 24.68 10.82
CA ALA A 216 -22.71 23.93 9.57
C ALA A 216 -22.71 24.83 8.32
N ALA A 217 -23.56 25.86 8.28
CA ALA A 217 -23.61 26.81 7.17
C ALA A 217 -22.31 27.63 7.07
N VAL A 218 -21.82 28.14 8.20
CA VAL A 218 -20.55 28.89 8.26
C VAL A 218 -19.37 28.00 7.83
N ALA A 219 -19.29 26.77 8.36
CA ALA A 219 -18.24 25.83 7.99
C ALA A 219 -18.26 25.48 6.49
N SER A 220 -19.45 25.34 5.92
CA SER A 220 -19.62 25.04 4.49
C SER A 220 -19.09 26.17 3.60
N VAL A 221 -19.43 27.43 3.92
CA VAL A 221 -18.94 28.60 3.18
C VAL A 221 -17.42 28.75 3.27
N VAL A 222 -16.86 28.61 4.48
CA VAL A 222 -15.41 28.70 4.69
C VAL A 222 -14.69 27.63 3.87
N LEU A 223 -15.14 26.37 3.96
CA LEU A 223 -14.53 25.29 3.20
C LEU A 223 -14.65 25.57 1.70
N GLN A 224 -15.83 25.95 1.20
CA GLN A 224 -16.03 26.23 -0.22
C GLN A 224 -15.12 27.37 -0.71
N GLY A 225 -14.89 28.42 0.08
CA GLY A 225 -13.96 29.51 -0.24
C GLY A 225 -12.50 29.06 -0.43
N TYR A 226 -12.05 28.04 0.30
CA TYR A 226 -10.69 27.48 0.14
C TYR A 226 -10.51 26.65 -1.14
N TRP A 227 -11.59 26.17 -1.78
CA TRP A 227 -11.50 25.38 -3.01
C TRP A 227 -11.51 26.23 -4.29
N TYR A 228 -11.82 27.52 -4.21
CA TYR A 228 -11.94 28.43 -5.36
C TYR A 228 -10.75 29.39 -5.57
N TYR A 229 -9.63 29.17 -4.86
CA TYR A 229 -8.33 29.82 -5.08
C TYR A 229 -7.25 28.76 -5.35
#